data_AF-A0A7W2FMJ2-F1
#
_entry.id   AF-A0A7W2FMJ2-F1
#
_cell.length_a   1.000
_cell.length_b   1.000
_cell.length_c   1.000
_cell.angle_alpha   90.00
_cell.angle_beta   90.00
_cell.angle_gamma   90.00
#
_symmetry.space_group_name_H-M   'P 1'
#
loop_
_entity.id
_entity.type
_entity.pdbx_description
1 polymer ?
#
loop_
_entity_poly.entity_id
_entity_poly.type
_entity_poly.pdbx_seq_one_letter_code
_entity_poly.pdbx_strand_id
1 'polypeptide(L)'
;MKQHYINLKNPLNRLPSNIHRELVAYLENHKNTSQLSFVDGEWVHDGKLTPREKVFEFASTTANKLKLPFDIRNYIDKAAASRLRKYGFKRAIEFIEKRSSAAAAAFSVLPEAWWRVDNEMKRAKLAVEMTGRCGNRVRIAAEKGFSPIESLGFINEFTGASLWLPQFTYVEDDMQAFSVVVRLMDESYWRRAIDRIVVAVFENARRAAGMVSPHSSPYASISACEWMTTRQDRQREWIELMAIESENGDVLDLKTVIDASQSNPANRRHELMTRIAGCQEYAESNNHVALFITMTAPSRFHRLRQHGKYWVENGNFNGATPRDAHAWLSKSWGLFRAWADYRTLTYYGMRVVEPHQDGTPHWHAVFFMPLEHVKAFIAGLQKYQFRETSDLYFPNGEPKTKAMKARFDVKPIDKTEGGAVAYLAKYISKNVDGHQLDGLSDLDNKRAKLQETVKNVTAWSRTFCFRQFQFQKTPPVTVWRELRRIQEEQEYCQFEKARRAADAGFFSAYMDYMGGHRLPASRRPIKLLKKERENKYGEIVTAIDGLEGSGLIVFTRETEWKLVKKDSDLSEAQKGSGSDRPWSSGNNCRIPPNSQKTVDKFFLEMELDRGNPEWEEFIKGCSSPL
;
A
#
# COMPACT_ATOMS: atom_id res chain seq x y z
N MET A 1 -0.46 -23.06 -44.00
CA MET A 1 -1.26 -22.86 -42.76
C MET A 1 -2.52 -22.08 -43.11
N LYS A 2 -3.70 -22.68 -43.07
CA LYS A 2 -4.96 -21.93 -43.24
C LYS A 2 -5.12 -21.01 -42.03
N GLN A 3 -5.03 -19.70 -42.24
CA GLN A 3 -5.48 -18.72 -41.25
C GLN A 3 -6.98 -18.91 -41.06
N HIS A 4 -7.39 -19.61 -40.00
CA HIS A 4 -8.78 -19.64 -39.58
C HIS A 4 -9.16 -18.22 -39.18
N TYR A 5 -9.91 -17.53 -40.03
CA TYR A 5 -10.57 -16.29 -39.65
C TYR A 5 -11.53 -16.59 -38.50
N ILE A 6 -11.16 -16.20 -37.28
CA ILE A 6 -12.01 -16.34 -36.11
C ILE A 6 -13.20 -15.41 -36.32
N ASN A 7 -14.39 -15.97 -36.47
CA ASN A 7 -15.61 -15.18 -36.59
C ASN A 7 -15.90 -14.47 -35.27
N LEU A 8 -15.46 -13.21 -35.17
CA LEU A 8 -15.67 -12.36 -33.99
C LEU A 8 -17.13 -11.97 -33.80
N LYS A 9 -18.05 -12.26 -34.73
CA LYS A 9 -19.50 -12.07 -34.51
C LYS A 9 -20.08 -13.13 -33.57
N ASN A 10 -19.42 -14.29 -33.40
CA ASN A 10 -19.83 -15.28 -32.41
C ASN A 10 -19.38 -14.86 -30.99
N PRO A 11 -20.30 -14.62 -30.05
CA PRO A 11 -19.98 -14.22 -28.68
C PRO A 11 -19.09 -15.22 -27.94
N LEU A 12 -19.17 -16.52 -28.28
CA LEU A 12 -18.32 -17.56 -27.70
C LEU A 12 -16.83 -17.31 -27.97
N ASN A 13 -16.50 -16.85 -29.17
CA ASN A 13 -15.11 -16.56 -29.57
C ASN A 13 -14.52 -15.34 -28.85
N ARG A 14 -15.36 -14.56 -28.16
CA ARG A 14 -14.93 -13.40 -27.36
C ARG A 14 -14.71 -13.76 -25.89
N LEU A 15 -15.13 -14.94 -25.46
CA LEU A 15 -14.94 -15.39 -24.08
C LEU A 15 -13.52 -15.89 -23.84
N PRO A 16 -12.99 -15.68 -22.63
CA PRO A 16 -11.71 -16.26 -22.25
C PRO A 16 -11.77 -17.78 -22.10
N SER A 17 -10.58 -18.39 -22.06
CA SER A 17 -10.40 -19.81 -22.38
C SER A 17 -11.06 -20.78 -21.40
N ASN A 18 -11.13 -20.47 -20.09
CA ASN A 18 -11.62 -21.42 -19.11
C ASN A 18 -13.14 -21.53 -19.16
N ILE A 19 -13.83 -20.40 -19.17
CA ILE A 19 -15.28 -20.34 -19.38
C ILE A 19 -15.63 -21.00 -20.71
N HIS A 20 -14.89 -20.68 -21.79
CA HIS A 20 -15.14 -21.27 -23.11
C HIS A 20 -15.08 -22.80 -23.07
N ARG A 21 -14.07 -23.38 -22.41
CA ARG A 21 -13.96 -24.85 -22.26
C ARG A 21 -15.13 -25.45 -21.51
N GLU A 22 -15.56 -24.84 -20.41
CA GLU A 22 -16.69 -25.32 -19.63
C GLU A 22 -18.02 -25.23 -20.41
N LEU A 23 -18.20 -24.19 -21.22
CA LEU A 23 -19.37 -24.06 -22.10
C LEU A 23 -19.37 -25.11 -23.22
N VAL A 24 -18.20 -25.43 -23.79
CA VAL A 24 -18.08 -26.51 -24.78
C VAL A 24 -18.38 -27.85 -24.12
N ALA A 25 -17.79 -28.16 -22.97
CA ALA A 25 -18.08 -29.38 -22.23
C ALA A 25 -19.56 -29.50 -21.85
N TYR A 26 -20.20 -28.38 -21.46
CA TYR A 26 -21.64 -28.33 -21.22
C TYR A 26 -22.44 -28.72 -22.46
N LEU A 27 -22.10 -28.19 -23.64
CA LEU A 27 -22.77 -28.56 -24.89
C LEU A 27 -22.56 -30.04 -25.24
N GLU A 28 -21.34 -30.56 -25.03
CA GLU A 28 -21.04 -31.96 -25.30
C GLU A 28 -21.85 -32.92 -24.43
N ASN A 29 -22.00 -32.59 -23.15
CA ASN A 29 -22.80 -33.36 -22.20
C ASN A 29 -24.32 -33.29 -22.49
N HIS A 30 -24.77 -32.33 -23.29
CA HIS A 30 -26.18 -32.10 -23.62
C HIS A 30 -26.49 -32.30 -25.12
N LYS A 31 -25.63 -33.00 -25.87
CA LYS A 31 -25.84 -33.28 -27.31
C LYS A 31 -27.13 -34.05 -27.61
N ASN A 32 -27.60 -34.88 -26.67
CA ASN A 32 -28.75 -35.77 -26.85
C ASN A 32 -30.00 -35.31 -26.08
N THR A 33 -30.03 -34.09 -25.54
CA THR A 33 -31.16 -33.61 -24.73
C THR A 33 -32.28 -33.11 -25.66
N SER A 34 -33.38 -33.85 -25.73
CA SER A 34 -34.62 -33.44 -26.41
C SER A 34 -35.34 -32.36 -25.59
N GLN A 35 -35.82 -31.29 -26.25
CA GLN A 35 -36.65 -30.24 -25.65
C GLN A 35 -38.15 -30.45 -25.85
N LEU A 36 -38.51 -31.64 -26.31
CA LEU A 36 -39.89 -32.01 -26.56
C LEU A 36 -40.37 -32.80 -25.34
N SER A 37 -41.42 -32.30 -24.71
CA SER A 37 -42.23 -33.05 -23.74
C SER A 37 -43.44 -33.62 -24.46
N PHE A 38 -43.67 -34.92 -24.33
CA PHE A 38 -44.85 -35.56 -24.90
C PHE A 38 -46.05 -35.32 -23.97
N VAL A 39 -47.00 -34.50 -24.41
CA VAL A 39 -48.21 -34.12 -23.64
C VAL A 39 -49.41 -34.29 -24.57
N ASP A 40 -50.44 -35.02 -24.11
CA ASP A 40 -51.70 -35.25 -24.84
C ASP A 40 -51.56 -35.77 -26.28
N GLY A 41 -50.57 -36.63 -26.54
CA GLY A 41 -50.35 -37.24 -27.86
C GLY A 41 -49.52 -36.40 -28.82
N GLU A 42 -49.10 -35.20 -28.42
CA GLU A 42 -48.26 -34.30 -29.21
C GLU A 42 -46.92 -34.00 -28.51
N TRP A 43 -45.89 -33.82 -29.32
CA TRP A 43 -44.59 -33.34 -28.84
C TRP A 43 -44.64 -31.81 -28.71
N VAL A 44 -44.74 -31.33 -27.47
CA VAL A 44 -44.81 -29.89 -27.17
C VAL A 44 -43.44 -29.40 -26.70
N HIS A 45 -43.02 -28.23 -27.19
CA HIS A 45 -41.80 -27.57 -26.72
C HIS A 45 -41.99 -27.10 -25.28
N ASP A 46 -41.14 -27.52 -24.36
CA ASP A 46 -41.30 -27.32 -22.90
C ASP A 46 -41.11 -25.87 -22.41
N GLY A 47 -41.05 -24.90 -23.33
CA GLY A 47 -40.79 -23.48 -23.07
C GLY A 47 -39.38 -23.13 -22.54
N LYS A 48 -38.46 -24.10 -22.41
CA LYS A 48 -37.10 -23.85 -21.88
C LYS A 48 -36.08 -23.63 -22.99
N LEU A 49 -35.12 -22.74 -22.76
CA LEU A 49 -34.00 -22.48 -23.69
C LEU A 49 -33.17 -23.75 -23.96
N THR A 50 -32.83 -23.99 -25.23
CA THR A 50 -31.89 -25.04 -25.65
C THR A 50 -30.56 -24.91 -24.92
N PRO A 51 -29.79 -26.00 -24.73
CA PRO A 51 -28.42 -25.92 -24.24
C PRO A 51 -27.57 -24.92 -25.05
N ARG A 52 -27.80 -24.83 -26.37
CA ARG A 52 -27.13 -23.89 -27.27
C ARG A 52 -27.52 -22.43 -27.02
N GLU A 53 -28.81 -22.15 -26.83
CA GLU A 53 -29.32 -20.81 -26.51
C GLU A 53 -28.84 -20.34 -25.14
N LYS A 54 -28.87 -21.21 -24.12
CA LYS A 54 -28.33 -20.89 -22.78
C LYS A 54 -26.88 -20.48 -22.84
N VAL A 55 -26.07 -21.22 -23.60
CA VAL A 55 -24.66 -20.93 -23.82
C VAL A 55 -24.47 -19.62 -24.59
N PHE A 56 -25.27 -19.36 -25.61
CA PHE A 56 -25.20 -18.14 -26.41
C PHE A 56 -25.63 -16.90 -25.62
N GLU A 57 -26.71 -16.99 -24.84
CA GLU A 57 -27.18 -15.95 -23.93
C GLU A 57 -26.12 -15.63 -22.87
N PHE A 58 -25.56 -16.66 -22.24
CA PHE A 58 -24.46 -16.51 -21.29
C PHE A 58 -23.25 -15.81 -21.93
N ALA A 59 -22.85 -16.23 -23.13
CA ALA A 59 -21.70 -15.65 -23.82
C ALA A 59 -21.93 -14.17 -24.20
N SER A 60 -23.13 -13.86 -24.68
CA SER A 60 -23.53 -12.50 -25.07
C SER A 60 -23.55 -11.54 -23.88
N THR A 61 -24.07 -11.99 -22.73
CA THR A 61 -24.14 -11.18 -21.50
C THR A 61 -22.77 -11.00 -20.82
N THR A 62 -21.85 -11.95 -21.03
CA THR A 62 -20.57 -12.03 -20.29
C THR A 62 -19.42 -11.33 -21.01
N ALA A 63 -19.34 -11.41 -22.34
CA ALA A 63 -18.16 -10.98 -23.09
C ALA A 63 -17.74 -9.52 -22.83
N ASN A 64 -18.71 -8.59 -22.77
CA ASN A 64 -18.42 -7.18 -22.49
C ASN A 64 -18.02 -6.92 -21.03
N LYS A 65 -18.56 -7.70 -20.09
CA LYS A 65 -18.21 -7.60 -18.65
C LYS A 65 -16.76 -8.00 -18.39
N LEU A 66 -16.13 -8.74 -19.30
CA LEU A 66 -14.74 -9.20 -19.17
C LEU A 66 -13.71 -8.31 -19.89
N LYS A 67 -14.09 -7.08 -20.31
CA LYS A 67 -13.16 -6.06 -20.83
C LYS A 67 -12.34 -5.41 -19.70
N LEU A 68 -11.43 -6.20 -19.14
CA LEU A 68 -10.59 -5.86 -17.98
C LEU A 68 -9.11 -6.15 -18.30
N PRO A 69 -8.17 -5.61 -17.50
CA PRO A 69 -6.77 -6.03 -17.55
C PRO A 69 -6.61 -7.54 -17.52
N PHE A 70 -5.57 -8.03 -18.19
CA PHE A 70 -5.38 -9.47 -18.43
C PHE A 70 -5.40 -10.31 -17.15
N ASP A 71 -4.72 -9.86 -16.09
CA ASP A 71 -4.64 -10.50 -14.79
C ASP A 71 -6.01 -10.63 -14.11
N ILE A 72 -6.76 -9.52 -14.03
CA ILE A 72 -8.11 -9.49 -13.46
C ILE A 72 -9.06 -10.35 -14.29
N ARG A 73 -8.99 -10.24 -15.62
CA ARG A 73 -9.82 -11.03 -16.54
C ARG A 73 -9.55 -12.51 -16.39
N ASN A 74 -8.29 -12.92 -16.30
CA ASN A 74 -7.88 -14.32 -16.14
C ASN A 74 -8.33 -14.89 -14.79
N TYR A 75 -8.25 -14.09 -13.72
CA TYR A 75 -8.77 -14.49 -12.41
C TYR A 75 -10.28 -14.72 -12.46
N ILE A 76 -11.04 -13.76 -12.99
CA ILE A 76 -12.51 -13.88 -13.11
C ILE A 76 -12.88 -15.04 -14.02
N ASP A 77 -12.18 -15.26 -15.14
CA ASP A 77 -12.39 -16.39 -16.06
C ASP A 77 -12.28 -17.73 -15.32
N LYS A 78 -11.18 -17.97 -14.61
CA LYS A 78 -10.97 -19.23 -13.86
C LYS A 78 -12.02 -19.44 -12.77
N ALA A 79 -12.26 -18.41 -11.96
CA ALA A 79 -13.21 -18.49 -10.85
C ALA A 79 -14.66 -18.67 -11.34
N ALA A 80 -15.03 -18.00 -12.43
CA ALA A 80 -16.35 -18.12 -13.03
C ALA A 80 -16.54 -19.46 -13.74
N ALA A 81 -15.52 -19.98 -14.43
CA ALA A 81 -15.55 -21.30 -15.08
C ALA A 81 -15.88 -22.40 -14.08
N SER A 82 -15.24 -22.38 -12.90
CA SER A 82 -15.60 -23.38 -11.90
C SER A 82 -16.95 -23.15 -11.24
N ARG A 83 -17.34 -21.89 -11.02
CA ARG A 83 -18.70 -21.60 -10.53
C ARG A 83 -19.76 -22.06 -11.52
N LEU A 84 -19.51 -21.93 -12.82
CA LEU A 84 -20.37 -22.45 -13.87
C LEU A 84 -20.49 -23.98 -13.74
N ARG A 85 -19.36 -24.68 -13.59
CA ARG A 85 -19.33 -26.13 -13.40
C ARG A 85 -20.08 -26.61 -12.15
N LYS A 86 -19.98 -25.87 -11.03
CA LYS A 86 -20.50 -26.29 -9.72
C LYS A 86 -21.91 -25.80 -9.40
N TYR A 87 -22.24 -24.60 -9.83
CA TYR A 87 -23.45 -23.88 -9.42
C TYR A 87 -24.31 -23.42 -10.61
N GLY A 88 -23.88 -23.70 -11.84
CA GLY A 88 -24.61 -23.39 -13.07
C GLY A 88 -24.51 -21.92 -13.52
N PHE A 89 -25.18 -21.64 -14.63
CA PHE A 89 -25.11 -20.38 -15.37
C PHE A 89 -25.44 -19.15 -14.52
N LYS A 90 -26.55 -19.18 -13.78
CA LYS A 90 -27.04 -18.02 -13.00
C LYS A 90 -25.99 -17.52 -12.00
N ARG A 91 -25.42 -18.43 -11.20
CA ARG A 91 -24.41 -18.08 -10.18
C ARG A 91 -23.09 -17.64 -10.80
N ALA A 92 -22.74 -18.17 -11.98
CA ALA A 92 -21.57 -17.73 -12.73
C ALA A 92 -21.77 -16.30 -13.27
N ILE A 93 -22.92 -15.98 -13.86
CA ILE A 93 -23.24 -14.62 -14.35
C ILE A 93 -23.25 -13.61 -13.19
N GLU A 94 -23.95 -13.92 -12.09
CA GLU A 94 -23.99 -13.06 -10.88
C GLU A 94 -22.58 -12.76 -10.37
N PHE A 95 -21.70 -13.78 -10.35
CA PHE A 95 -20.32 -13.62 -9.93
C PHE A 95 -19.54 -12.71 -10.88
N ILE A 96 -19.59 -12.97 -12.20
CA ILE A 96 -18.88 -12.16 -13.19
C ILE A 96 -19.34 -10.71 -13.11
N GLU A 97 -20.64 -10.47 -13.10
CA GLU A 97 -21.20 -9.12 -13.04
C GLU A 97 -20.75 -8.38 -11.79
N LYS A 98 -20.86 -9.00 -10.61
CA LYS A 98 -20.44 -8.37 -9.37
C LYS A 98 -18.95 -8.02 -9.38
N ARG A 99 -18.08 -8.94 -9.83
CA ARG A 99 -16.62 -8.71 -9.82
C ARG A 99 -16.17 -7.73 -10.89
N SER A 100 -16.69 -7.87 -12.09
CA SER A 100 -16.36 -6.99 -13.21
C SER A 100 -16.82 -5.57 -12.96
N SER A 101 -18.05 -5.37 -12.46
CA SER A 101 -18.56 -4.04 -12.13
C SER A 101 -17.77 -3.39 -11.01
N ALA A 102 -17.37 -4.15 -9.98
CA ALA A 102 -16.54 -3.62 -8.89
C ALA A 102 -15.13 -3.24 -9.37
N ALA A 103 -14.51 -4.02 -10.25
CA ALA A 103 -13.23 -3.69 -10.87
C ALA A 103 -13.34 -2.46 -11.79
N ALA A 104 -14.40 -2.39 -12.61
CA ALA A 104 -14.66 -1.25 -13.49
C ALA A 104 -14.88 0.05 -12.72
N ALA A 105 -15.62 0.01 -11.61
CA ALA A 105 -15.80 1.14 -10.71
C ALA A 105 -14.48 1.58 -10.07
N ALA A 106 -13.56 0.66 -9.77
CA ALA A 106 -12.23 1.04 -9.32
C ALA A 106 -11.41 1.76 -10.42
N PHE A 107 -11.59 1.40 -11.70
CA PHE A 107 -10.90 2.08 -12.81
C PHE A 107 -11.50 3.43 -13.18
N SER A 108 -12.76 3.71 -12.85
CA SER A 108 -13.43 4.96 -13.23
C SER A 108 -12.85 6.20 -12.53
N VAL A 109 -11.99 6.04 -11.52
CA VAL A 109 -11.28 7.15 -10.88
C VAL A 109 -10.02 7.58 -11.63
N LEU A 110 -9.59 6.84 -12.66
CA LEU A 110 -8.46 7.25 -13.48
C LEU A 110 -8.88 8.37 -14.43
N PRO A 111 -8.06 9.44 -14.59
CA PRO A 111 -8.33 10.47 -15.59
C PRO A 111 -8.25 9.96 -17.05
N GLU A 112 -7.55 8.85 -17.27
CA GLU A 112 -7.41 8.20 -18.57
C GLU A 112 -7.89 6.76 -18.50
N ALA A 113 -8.35 6.22 -19.63
CA ALA A 113 -8.78 4.83 -19.69
C ALA A 113 -7.65 3.86 -19.30
N TRP A 114 -7.98 2.81 -18.53
CA TRP A 114 -6.97 1.91 -17.95
C TRP A 114 -6.04 1.29 -19.00
N TRP A 115 -6.52 1.02 -20.21
CA TRP A 115 -5.71 0.43 -21.30
C TRP A 115 -4.68 1.40 -21.88
N ARG A 116 -4.76 2.71 -21.56
CA ARG A 116 -3.71 3.70 -21.87
C ARG A 116 -2.61 3.75 -20.81
N VAL A 117 -2.75 3.03 -19.69
CA VAL A 117 -1.80 3.11 -18.55
C VAL A 117 -1.44 1.75 -17.92
N ASP A 118 -1.95 0.66 -18.48
CA ASP A 118 -1.81 -0.71 -17.95
C ASP A 118 -0.37 -1.25 -17.91
N ASN A 119 0.57 -0.60 -18.59
CA ASN A 119 1.98 -0.96 -18.55
C ASN A 119 2.89 0.27 -18.46
N GLU A 120 4.13 0.03 -18.08
CA GLU A 120 5.12 1.07 -17.83
C GLU A 120 5.44 1.92 -19.06
N MET A 121 5.53 1.31 -20.25
CA MET A 121 5.81 2.04 -21.49
C MET A 121 4.67 3.01 -21.82
N LYS A 122 3.41 2.59 -21.66
CA LYS A 122 2.26 3.47 -21.91
C LYS A 122 2.19 4.61 -20.89
N ARG A 123 2.51 4.37 -19.61
CA ARG A 123 2.59 5.43 -18.60
C ARG A 123 3.70 6.42 -18.88
N ALA A 124 4.87 5.96 -19.33
CA ALA A 124 5.95 6.83 -19.76
C ALA A 124 5.55 7.68 -20.99
N LYS A 125 4.92 7.07 -21.99
CA LYS A 125 4.36 7.80 -23.15
C LYS A 125 3.34 8.86 -22.74
N LEU A 126 2.43 8.52 -21.81
CA LEU A 126 1.47 9.48 -21.28
C LEU A 126 2.16 10.63 -20.53
N ALA A 127 3.22 10.35 -19.77
CA ALA A 127 3.98 11.40 -19.09
C ALA A 127 4.60 12.40 -20.08
N VAL A 128 5.24 11.90 -21.14
CA VAL A 128 5.77 12.73 -22.24
C VAL A 128 4.66 13.54 -22.92
N GLU A 129 3.53 12.90 -23.20
CA GLU A 129 2.36 13.55 -23.81
C GLU A 129 1.83 14.68 -22.91
N MET A 130 1.69 14.45 -21.61
CA MET A 130 1.23 15.44 -20.63
C MET A 130 2.19 16.62 -20.51
N THR A 131 3.50 16.35 -20.46
CA THR A 131 4.53 17.40 -20.48
C THR A 131 4.43 18.25 -21.75
N GLY A 132 4.31 17.63 -22.92
CA GLY A 132 4.17 18.34 -24.20
C GLY A 132 2.89 19.18 -24.27
N ARG A 133 1.76 18.63 -23.81
CA ARG A 133 0.47 19.34 -23.71
C ARG A 133 0.61 20.57 -22.80
N CYS A 134 1.21 20.42 -21.62
CA CYS A 134 1.43 21.53 -20.70
C CYS A 134 2.39 22.58 -21.28
N GLY A 135 3.53 22.15 -21.83
CA GLY A 135 4.52 23.05 -22.43
C GLY A 135 3.96 23.89 -23.58
N ASN A 136 3.11 23.31 -24.44
CA ASN A 136 2.44 24.08 -25.48
C ASN A 136 1.47 25.13 -24.90
N ARG A 137 0.78 24.83 -23.79
CA ARG A 137 -0.11 25.79 -23.12
C ARG A 137 0.67 26.90 -22.41
N VAL A 138 1.82 26.58 -21.82
CA VAL A 138 2.74 27.58 -21.25
C VAL A 138 3.19 28.57 -22.33
N ARG A 139 3.61 28.08 -23.50
CA ARG A 139 3.99 28.95 -24.63
C ARG A 139 2.86 29.90 -25.03
N ILE A 140 1.65 29.38 -25.21
CA ILE A 140 0.48 30.20 -25.60
C ILE A 140 0.10 31.19 -24.49
N ALA A 141 0.20 30.80 -23.22
CA ALA A 141 -0.07 31.69 -22.09
C ALA A 141 0.94 32.85 -22.06
N ALA A 142 2.22 32.56 -22.32
CA ALA A 142 3.26 33.59 -22.44
C ALA A 142 3.00 34.55 -23.61
N GLU A 143 2.58 34.05 -24.78
CA GLU A 143 2.19 34.88 -25.93
C GLU A 143 1.01 35.81 -25.62
N LYS A 144 0.12 35.40 -24.72
CA LYS A 144 -1.02 36.19 -24.26
C LYS A 144 -0.71 37.13 -23.08
N GLY A 145 0.51 37.08 -22.54
CA GLY A 145 0.89 37.87 -21.38
C GLY A 145 0.19 37.47 -20.08
N PHE A 146 -0.20 36.20 -19.94
CA PHE A 146 -0.85 35.71 -18.72
C PHE A 146 0.12 35.71 -17.53
N SER A 147 -0.40 36.05 -16.35
CA SER A 147 0.27 35.82 -15.07
C SER A 147 0.50 34.31 -14.83
N PRO A 148 1.40 33.92 -13.89
CA PRO A 148 1.57 32.53 -13.50
C PRO A 148 0.28 31.83 -13.05
N ILE A 149 -0.58 32.49 -12.26
CA ILE A 149 -1.87 31.94 -11.84
C ILE A 149 -2.81 31.73 -13.04
N GLU A 150 -2.94 32.73 -13.92
CA GLU A 150 -3.76 32.61 -15.14
C GLU A 150 -3.24 31.50 -16.06
N SER A 151 -1.91 31.41 -16.19
CA SER A 151 -1.24 30.35 -16.96
C SER A 151 -1.56 28.97 -16.39
N LEU A 152 -1.51 28.80 -15.06
CA LEU A 152 -1.87 27.54 -14.40
C LEU A 152 -3.35 27.19 -14.63
N GLY A 153 -4.25 28.16 -14.48
CA GLY A 153 -5.68 27.99 -14.78
C GLY A 153 -5.91 27.52 -16.22
N PHE A 154 -5.26 28.19 -17.18
CA PHE A 154 -5.32 27.86 -18.59
C PHE A 154 -4.73 26.46 -18.90
N ILE A 155 -3.59 26.10 -18.31
CA ILE A 155 -3.03 24.75 -18.47
C ILE A 155 -4.02 23.71 -17.95
N ASN A 156 -4.57 23.93 -16.76
CA ASN A 156 -5.46 22.99 -16.12
C ASN A 156 -6.75 22.77 -16.91
N GLU A 157 -7.38 23.85 -17.40
CA GLU A 157 -8.59 23.80 -18.23
C GLU A 157 -8.41 22.91 -19.47
N PHE A 158 -7.26 23.03 -20.16
CA PHE A 158 -7.03 22.34 -21.43
C PHE A 158 -6.40 20.95 -21.28
N THR A 159 -5.63 20.72 -20.22
CA THR A 159 -4.88 19.46 -20.05
C THR A 159 -5.51 18.53 -19.01
N GLY A 160 -6.38 19.05 -18.13
CA GLY A 160 -6.90 18.31 -16.99
C GLY A 160 -5.82 17.97 -15.97
N ALA A 161 -4.78 18.80 -15.81
CA ALA A 161 -3.64 18.47 -14.97
C ALA A 161 -4.02 18.15 -13.52
N SER A 162 -4.97 18.90 -12.97
CA SER A 162 -5.52 18.70 -11.62
C SER A 162 -6.23 17.36 -11.41
N LEU A 163 -6.69 16.69 -12.48
CA LEU A 163 -7.28 15.35 -12.37
C LEU A 163 -6.22 14.32 -11.93
N TRP A 164 -4.97 14.51 -12.35
CA TRP A 164 -3.83 13.72 -11.90
C TRP A 164 -3.15 14.32 -10.65
N LEU A 165 -3.19 15.64 -10.51
CA LEU A 165 -2.46 16.39 -9.49
C LEU A 165 -3.40 17.35 -8.75
N PRO A 166 -4.32 16.83 -7.90
CA PRO A 166 -5.35 17.66 -7.27
C PRO A 166 -4.79 18.80 -6.42
N GLN A 167 -3.57 18.64 -5.89
CA GLN A 167 -2.88 19.68 -5.12
C GLN A 167 -2.51 20.93 -5.94
N PHE A 168 -2.59 20.87 -7.27
CA PHE A 168 -2.34 22.02 -8.16
C PHE A 168 -3.62 22.78 -8.53
N THR A 169 -4.76 22.40 -7.95
CA THR A 169 -6.04 23.09 -8.18
C THR A 169 -6.06 24.47 -7.51
N TYR A 170 -5.39 24.61 -6.38
CA TYR A 170 -5.33 25.84 -5.61
C TYR A 170 -3.87 26.22 -5.36
N VAL A 171 -3.55 27.48 -5.60
CA VAL A 171 -2.26 28.10 -5.30
C VAL A 171 -2.52 29.41 -4.54
N GLU A 172 -1.62 29.75 -3.63
CA GLU A 172 -1.72 30.91 -2.76
C GLU A 172 -1.24 32.20 -3.46
N ASP A 173 -0.20 32.10 -4.29
CA ASP A 173 0.42 33.24 -4.97
C ASP A 173 1.05 32.84 -6.32
N ASP A 174 1.54 33.86 -7.05
CA ASP A 174 2.18 33.70 -8.36
C ASP A 174 3.50 32.93 -8.31
N MET A 175 4.24 32.99 -7.20
CA MET A 175 5.49 32.25 -7.04
C MET A 175 5.22 30.74 -6.96
N GLN A 176 4.21 30.35 -6.18
CA GLN A 176 3.75 28.97 -6.11
C GLN A 176 3.20 28.52 -7.45
N ALA A 177 2.41 29.36 -8.14
CA ALA A 177 1.90 29.05 -9.47
C ALA A 177 3.04 28.82 -10.47
N PHE A 178 4.07 29.65 -10.46
CA PHE A 178 5.25 29.50 -11.31
C PHE A 178 5.94 28.15 -11.06
N SER A 179 6.21 27.80 -9.81
CA SER A 179 6.81 26.50 -9.48
C SER A 179 5.96 25.32 -9.91
N VAL A 180 4.64 25.41 -9.79
CA VAL A 180 3.72 24.40 -10.31
C VAL A 180 3.82 24.29 -11.83
N VAL A 181 3.86 25.41 -12.56
CA VAL A 181 4.03 25.42 -14.02
C VAL A 181 5.34 24.71 -14.42
N VAL A 182 6.45 24.98 -13.73
CA VAL A 182 7.73 24.30 -13.99
C VAL A 182 7.61 22.79 -13.73
N ARG A 183 6.90 22.37 -12.68
CA ARG A 183 6.63 20.93 -12.42
C ARG A 183 5.80 20.28 -13.52
N LEU A 184 4.84 21.00 -14.09
CA LEU A 184 4.00 20.51 -15.20
C LEU A 184 4.78 20.34 -16.51
N MET A 185 5.95 20.97 -16.62
CA MET A 185 6.90 20.80 -17.72
C MET A 185 7.95 19.69 -17.46
N ASP A 186 7.95 19.06 -16.28
CA ASP A 186 8.90 17.99 -15.92
C ASP A 186 8.28 16.60 -16.17
N GLU A 187 8.74 15.90 -17.21
CA GLU A 187 8.33 14.51 -17.53
C GLU A 187 8.52 13.56 -16.34
N SER A 188 9.63 13.70 -15.62
CA SER A 188 9.92 12.84 -14.48
C SER A 188 8.90 13.03 -13.35
N TYR A 189 8.37 14.24 -13.20
CA TYR A 189 7.32 14.56 -12.24
C TYR A 189 6.01 13.89 -12.64
N TRP A 190 5.61 14.04 -13.91
CA TRP A 190 4.44 13.37 -14.48
C TRP A 190 4.50 11.85 -14.34
N ARG A 191 5.62 11.23 -14.70
CA ARG A 191 5.80 9.79 -14.59
C ARG A 191 5.61 9.30 -13.14
N ARG A 192 6.22 9.97 -12.16
CA ARG A 192 6.06 9.64 -10.73
C ARG A 192 4.61 9.78 -10.27
N ALA A 193 3.90 10.81 -10.71
CA ALA A 193 2.51 11.05 -10.35
C ALA A 193 1.56 9.99 -10.95
N ILE A 194 1.69 9.74 -12.26
CA ILE A 194 0.91 8.73 -12.99
C ILE A 194 1.16 7.35 -12.39
N ASP A 195 2.43 6.96 -12.18
CA ASP A 195 2.76 5.65 -11.58
C ASP A 195 2.10 5.49 -10.21
N ARG A 196 2.19 6.51 -9.34
CA ARG A 196 1.62 6.45 -7.98
C ARG A 196 0.10 6.23 -7.99
N ILE A 197 -0.61 6.88 -8.90
CA ILE A 197 -2.07 6.78 -9.01
C ILE A 197 -2.44 5.44 -9.63
N VAL A 198 -1.83 5.09 -10.77
CA VAL A 198 -2.16 3.89 -11.52
C VAL A 198 -1.89 2.64 -10.69
N VAL A 199 -0.75 2.54 -10.00
CA VAL A 199 -0.43 1.39 -9.14
C VAL A 199 -1.48 1.21 -8.04
N ALA A 200 -1.90 2.29 -7.38
CA ALA A 200 -2.93 2.23 -6.35
C ALA A 200 -4.31 1.85 -6.91
N VAL A 201 -4.69 2.38 -8.08
CA VAL A 201 -5.99 2.08 -8.72
C VAL A 201 -6.04 0.62 -9.20
N PHE A 202 -5.00 0.13 -9.86
CA PHE A 202 -4.94 -1.26 -10.28
C PHE A 202 -5.01 -2.21 -9.09
N GLU A 203 -4.34 -1.89 -7.98
CA GLU A 203 -4.45 -2.69 -6.76
C GLU A 203 -5.86 -2.65 -6.15
N ASN A 204 -6.52 -1.49 -6.15
CA ASN A 204 -7.92 -1.39 -5.74
C ASN A 204 -8.85 -2.23 -6.63
N ALA A 205 -8.62 -2.25 -7.94
CA ALA A 205 -9.40 -3.07 -8.87
C ALA A 205 -9.19 -4.57 -8.61
N ARG A 206 -7.96 -5.02 -8.36
CA ARG A 206 -7.65 -6.40 -7.96
C ARG A 206 -8.30 -6.77 -6.64
N ARG A 207 -8.22 -5.88 -5.65
CA ARG A 207 -8.91 -6.03 -4.36
C ARG A 207 -10.41 -6.19 -4.56
N ALA A 208 -11.04 -5.32 -5.34
CA ALA A 208 -12.47 -5.35 -5.64
C ALA A 208 -12.88 -6.64 -6.39
N ALA A 209 -12.05 -7.10 -7.32
CA ALA A 209 -12.24 -8.35 -8.05
C ALA A 209 -12.12 -9.61 -7.17
N GLY A 210 -11.54 -9.51 -5.97
CA GLY A 210 -11.38 -10.61 -5.02
C GLY A 210 -9.98 -11.21 -4.93
N MET A 211 -9.02 -10.65 -5.68
CA MET A 211 -7.63 -11.13 -5.76
C MET A 211 -6.79 -10.78 -4.52
N VAL A 212 -7.33 -9.96 -3.60
CA VAL A 212 -6.73 -9.70 -2.29
C VAL A 212 -7.57 -10.39 -1.22
N SER A 213 -7.17 -11.58 -0.80
CA SER A 213 -7.90 -12.41 0.15
C SER A 213 -6.99 -13.45 0.81
N PRO A 214 -7.38 -14.03 1.95
CA PRO A 214 -6.65 -15.14 2.56
C PRO A 214 -6.42 -16.35 1.65
N HIS A 215 -7.27 -16.53 0.63
CA HIS A 215 -7.25 -17.70 -0.25
C HIS A 215 -6.40 -17.49 -1.51
N SER A 216 -6.28 -16.23 -1.97
CA SER A 216 -5.50 -15.90 -3.16
C SER A 216 -4.16 -15.26 -2.80
N SER A 217 -4.20 -14.10 -2.16
CA SER A 217 -3.03 -13.40 -1.64
C SER A 217 -3.47 -12.41 -0.56
N PRO A 218 -3.09 -12.61 0.70
CA PRO A 218 -3.52 -11.71 1.77
C PRO A 218 -2.81 -10.36 1.67
N TYR A 219 -3.46 -9.29 2.14
CA TYR A 219 -2.92 -7.92 2.26
C TYR A 219 -2.70 -7.16 0.95
N ALA A 220 -2.07 -7.79 -0.04
CA ALA A 220 -1.80 -7.27 -1.38
C ALA A 220 -1.92 -8.37 -2.42
N SER A 221 -2.23 -8.01 -3.66
CA SER A 221 -2.28 -8.96 -4.78
C SER A 221 -0.88 -9.46 -5.15
N ILE A 222 -0.81 -10.65 -5.75
CA ILE A 222 0.45 -11.22 -6.29
C ILE A 222 1.13 -10.22 -7.23
N SER A 223 0.35 -9.56 -8.09
CA SER A 223 0.86 -8.56 -9.03
C SER A 223 1.48 -7.33 -8.34
N ALA A 224 0.94 -6.89 -7.21
CA ALA A 224 1.57 -5.81 -6.42
C ALA A 224 2.88 -6.29 -5.78
N CYS A 225 2.93 -7.53 -5.32
CA CYS A 225 4.15 -8.14 -4.77
C CYS A 225 5.25 -8.30 -5.84
N GLU A 226 4.90 -8.76 -7.04
CA GLU A 226 5.82 -8.86 -8.19
C GLU A 226 6.32 -7.48 -8.62
N TRP A 227 5.41 -6.51 -8.76
CA TRP A 227 5.77 -5.14 -9.09
C TRP A 227 6.76 -4.54 -8.08
N MET A 228 6.55 -4.81 -6.79
CA MET A 228 7.46 -4.36 -5.74
C MET A 228 8.84 -5.03 -5.85
N THR A 229 8.89 -6.34 -6.12
CA THR A 229 10.16 -7.06 -6.34
C THR A 229 10.94 -6.46 -7.51
N THR A 230 10.33 -6.33 -8.68
CA THR A 230 10.99 -5.73 -9.85
C THR A 230 11.49 -4.31 -9.55
N ARG A 231 10.73 -3.53 -8.77
CA ARG A 231 11.15 -2.20 -8.34
C ARG A 231 12.35 -2.24 -7.40
N GLN A 232 12.40 -3.17 -6.46
CA GLN A 232 13.53 -3.35 -5.55
C GLN A 232 14.78 -3.78 -6.30
N ASP A 233 14.65 -4.68 -7.28
CA ASP A 233 15.76 -5.15 -8.09
C ASP A 233 16.39 -4.00 -8.89
N ARG A 234 15.57 -3.23 -9.60
CA ARG A 234 16.02 -2.01 -10.31
C ARG A 234 16.62 -0.97 -9.38
N GLN A 235 16.07 -0.85 -8.16
CA GLN A 235 16.63 0.05 -7.16
C GLN A 235 18.01 -0.41 -6.71
N ARG A 236 18.24 -1.72 -6.51
CA ARG A 236 19.56 -2.27 -6.16
C ARG A 236 20.57 -2.03 -7.28
N GLU A 237 20.21 -2.37 -8.53
CA GLU A 237 21.05 -2.11 -9.70
C GLU A 237 21.42 -0.63 -9.82
N TRP A 238 20.46 0.28 -9.63
CA TRP A 238 20.72 1.71 -9.65
C TRP A 238 21.63 2.14 -8.50
N ILE A 239 21.47 1.59 -7.29
CA ILE A 239 22.35 1.90 -6.15
C ILE A 239 23.79 1.46 -6.45
N GLU A 240 23.97 0.28 -7.04
CA GLU A 240 25.29 -0.27 -7.38
C GLU A 240 26.05 0.59 -8.40
N LEU A 241 25.33 1.28 -9.30
CA LEU A 241 25.90 2.14 -10.34
C LEU A 241 26.19 3.58 -9.89
N MET A 242 25.78 3.97 -8.69
CA MET A 242 25.84 5.36 -8.24
C MET A 242 26.78 5.54 -7.05
N ALA A 243 27.37 6.72 -6.96
CA ALA A 243 28.18 7.18 -5.84
C ALA A 243 27.73 8.59 -5.42
N ILE A 244 28.21 9.05 -4.27
CA ILE A 244 28.12 10.46 -3.88
C ILE A 244 29.52 11.05 -3.88
N GLU A 245 29.64 12.30 -4.33
CA GLU A 245 30.88 13.05 -4.37
C GLU A 245 30.72 14.32 -3.51
N SER A 246 31.69 14.58 -2.63
CA SER A 246 31.74 15.79 -1.83
C SER A 246 32.25 16.98 -2.65
N GLU A 247 32.04 18.20 -2.17
CA GLU A 247 32.65 19.40 -2.75
C GLU A 247 34.19 19.38 -2.74
N ASN A 248 34.79 18.58 -1.85
CA ASN A 248 36.25 18.39 -1.75
C ASN A 248 36.77 17.27 -2.67
N GLY A 249 35.89 16.60 -3.44
CA GLY A 249 36.25 15.52 -4.35
C GLY A 249 36.26 14.12 -3.74
N ASP A 250 35.82 13.95 -2.48
CA ASP A 250 35.72 12.63 -1.86
C ASP A 250 34.55 11.85 -2.47
N VAL A 251 34.81 10.62 -2.93
CA VAL A 251 33.79 9.76 -3.53
C VAL A 251 33.46 8.59 -2.61
N LEU A 252 32.18 8.44 -2.28
CA LEU A 252 31.66 7.30 -1.51
C LEU A 252 30.63 6.52 -2.32
N ASP A 253 30.71 5.20 -2.25
CA ASP A 253 29.69 4.33 -2.83
C ASP A 253 28.32 4.60 -2.20
N LEU A 254 27.29 4.78 -3.04
CA LEU A 254 25.93 5.00 -2.56
C LEU A 254 25.43 3.79 -1.74
N LYS A 255 25.89 2.57 -2.04
CA LYS A 255 25.54 1.38 -1.27
C LYS A 255 25.99 1.50 0.19
N THR A 256 27.23 1.89 0.42
CA THR A 256 27.80 2.09 1.77
C THR A 256 27.01 3.14 2.55
N VAL A 257 26.66 4.24 1.91
CA VAL A 257 25.85 5.31 2.51
C VAL A 257 24.47 4.81 2.90
N ILE A 258 23.81 4.04 2.02
CA ILE A 258 22.49 3.47 2.29
C ILE A 258 22.54 2.47 3.45
N ASP A 259 23.55 1.60 3.48
CA ASP A 259 23.72 0.57 4.50
C ASP A 259 23.96 1.16 5.90
N ALA A 260 24.70 2.28 5.98
CA ALA A 260 24.91 3.02 7.22
C ALA A 260 23.70 3.88 7.64
N SER A 261 22.75 4.11 6.73
CA SER A 261 21.61 5.00 6.99
C SER A 261 20.36 4.28 7.51
N GLN A 262 19.32 5.07 7.78
CA GLN A 262 17.96 4.60 8.11
C GLN A 262 17.21 4.02 6.90
N SER A 263 17.81 4.05 5.71
CA SER A 263 17.31 3.34 4.53
C SER A 263 17.54 1.83 4.65
N ASN A 264 18.54 1.40 5.44
CA ASN A 264 18.72 0.01 5.82
C ASN A 264 17.58 -0.43 6.77
N PRO A 265 16.79 -1.45 6.41
CA PRO A 265 15.69 -1.95 7.24
C PRO A 265 16.12 -2.35 8.65
N ALA A 266 17.32 -2.93 8.83
CA ALA A 266 17.83 -3.34 10.12
C ALA A 266 18.07 -2.13 11.05
N ASN A 267 18.75 -1.09 10.54
CA ASN A 267 18.98 0.15 11.29
C ASN A 267 17.68 0.85 11.65
N ARG A 268 16.70 0.83 10.72
CA ARG A 268 15.37 1.38 10.96
C ARG A 268 14.63 0.60 12.05
N ARG A 269 14.71 -0.73 12.06
CA ARG A 269 14.14 -1.58 13.11
C ARG A 269 14.80 -1.26 14.46
N HIS A 270 16.12 -1.21 14.52
CA HIS A 270 16.85 -0.87 15.75
C HIS A 270 16.43 0.49 16.30
N GLU A 271 16.37 1.54 15.46
CA GLU A 271 15.95 2.87 15.92
C GLU A 271 14.50 2.87 16.46
N LEU A 272 13.56 2.19 15.78
CA LEU A 272 12.19 2.06 16.26
C LEU A 272 12.13 1.36 17.62
N MET A 273 12.91 0.28 17.80
CA MET A 273 13.01 -0.47 19.05
C MET A 273 13.61 0.36 20.18
N THR A 274 14.74 1.04 19.95
CA THR A 274 15.37 1.94 20.92
C THR A 274 14.40 3.03 21.40
N ARG A 275 13.63 3.60 20.47
CA ARG A 275 12.70 4.69 20.80
C ARG A 275 11.51 4.22 21.60
N ILE A 276 10.90 3.08 21.28
CA ILE A 276 9.77 2.56 22.05
C ILE A 276 10.22 2.05 23.42
N ALA A 277 11.40 1.42 23.50
CA ALA A 277 12.02 1.03 24.76
C ALA A 277 12.29 2.23 25.67
N GLY A 278 12.89 3.30 25.13
CA GLY A 278 13.09 4.52 25.89
C GLY A 278 11.77 5.22 26.29
N CYS A 279 10.69 5.07 25.52
CA CYS A 279 9.37 5.55 25.96
C CYS A 279 8.81 4.75 27.14
N GLN A 280 9.05 3.43 27.17
CA GLN A 280 8.64 2.57 28.27
C GLN A 280 9.45 2.88 29.53
N GLU A 281 10.78 2.96 29.44
CA GLU A 281 11.65 3.33 30.55
C GLU A 281 11.27 4.71 31.13
N TYR A 282 11.05 5.69 30.26
CA TYR A 282 10.57 7.01 30.66
C TYR A 282 9.21 6.96 31.36
N ALA A 283 8.30 6.10 30.90
CA ALA A 283 6.98 5.90 31.53
C ALA A 283 7.12 5.29 32.92
N GLU A 284 8.00 4.31 33.10
CA GLU A 284 8.27 3.66 34.37
C GLU A 284 8.82 4.66 35.40
N SER A 285 9.78 5.49 35.01
CA SER A 285 10.33 6.56 35.86
C SER A 285 9.31 7.64 36.25
N ASN A 286 8.22 7.78 35.50
CA ASN A 286 7.14 8.74 35.76
C ASN A 286 5.86 8.08 36.31
N ASN A 287 5.89 6.80 36.69
CA ASN A 287 4.71 6.03 37.13
C ASN A 287 3.53 6.06 36.15
N HIS A 288 3.82 6.12 34.86
CA HIS A 288 2.82 6.06 33.80
C HIS A 288 2.50 4.60 33.44
N VAL A 289 1.26 4.37 33.04
CA VAL A 289 0.76 3.08 32.57
C VAL A 289 0.74 3.02 31.05
N ALA A 290 0.77 1.81 30.49
CA ALA A 290 0.75 1.58 29.05
C ALA A 290 -0.57 0.92 28.61
N LEU A 291 -1.13 1.40 27.50
CA LEU A 291 -2.31 0.84 26.85
C LEU A 291 -1.95 0.38 25.44
N PHE A 292 -2.35 -0.85 25.09
CA PHE A 292 -2.40 -1.33 23.73
C PHE A 292 -3.79 -1.07 23.15
N ILE A 293 -3.84 -0.48 21.95
CA ILE A 293 -5.08 -0.04 21.32
C ILE A 293 -5.15 -0.59 19.91
N THR A 294 -6.33 -1.09 19.54
CA THR A 294 -6.66 -1.47 18.17
C THR A 294 -7.83 -0.63 17.66
N MET A 295 -7.67 0.02 16.51
CA MET A 295 -8.71 0.82 15.85
C MET A 295 -8.94 0.34 14.42
N THR A 296 -10.17 -0.10 14.13
CA THR A 296 -10.54 -0.70 12.84
C THR A 296 -11.55 0.16 12.08
N ALA A 297 -11.43 0.25 10.75
CA ALA A 297 -12.35 1.01 9.91
C ALA A 297 -13.76 0.36 9.79
N PRO A 298 -14.84 1.14 9.55
CA PRO A 298 -16.20 0.65 9.34
C PRO A 298 -16.37 -0.50 8.36
N SER A 299 -17.39 -1.34 8.59
CA SER A 299 -17.68 -2.54 7.79
C SER A 299 -17.74 -2.23 6.30
N ARG A 300 -18.24 -1.05 5.91
CA ARG A 300 -18.30 -0.61 4.50
C ARG A 300 -16.94 -0.52 3.80
N PHE A 301 -15.85 -0.40 4.55
CA PHE A 301 -14.49 -0.41 4.00
C PHE A 301 -13.95 -1.81 3.78
N HIS A 302 -14.47 -2.84 4.47
CA HIS A 302 -13.97 -4.21 4.38
C HIS A 302 -14.74 -4.98 3.32
N ARG A 303 -14.04 -5.53 2.34
CA ARG A 303 -14.63 -6.37 1.29
C ARG A 303 -15.02 -7.74 1.82
N LEU A 304 -14.25 -8.26 2.77
CA LEU A 304 -14.50 -9.57 3.37
C LEU A 304 -14.94 -9.43 4.82
N ARG A 305 -15.73 -10.41 5.27
CA ARG A 305 -16.01 -10.64 6.69
C ARG A 305 -15.74 -12.09 7.03
N GLN A 306 -15.33 -12.32 8.28
CA GLN A 306 -15.13 -13.68 8.78
C GLN A 306 -16.47 -14.29 9.20
N HIS A 307 -16.76 -15.49 8.70
CA HIS A 307 -17.93 -16.30 9.05
C HIS A 307 -17.46 -17.70 9.47
N GLY A 308 -17.38 -17.93 10.79
CA GLY A 308 -16.74 -19.12 11.35
C GLY A 308 -15.26 -19.16 10.97
N LYS A 309 -14.81 -20.29 10.39
CA LYS A 309 -13.43 -20.46 9.88
C LYS A 309 -13.22 -19.90 8.48
N TYR A 310 -14.27 -19.40 7.82
CA TYR A 310 -14.23 -18.98 6.42
C TYR A 310 -14.31 -17.46 6.27
N TRP A 311 -13.85 -16.98 5.12
CA TRP A 311 -13.99 -15.60 4.70
C TRP A 311 -15.02 -15.51 3.59
N VAL A 312 -16.02 -14.66 3.78
CA VAL A 312 -17.12 -14.46 2.84
C VAL A 312 -17.20 -12.99 2.44
N GLU A 313 -17.83 -12.73 1.30
CA GLU A 313 -18.09 -11.37 0.84
C GLU A 313 -18.93 -10.60 1.86
N ASN A 314 -18.53 -9.36 2.11
CA ASN A 314 -19.28 -8.45 2.96
C ASN A 314 -20.31 -7.67 2.14
N GLY A 315 -21.59 -7.83 2.47
CA GLY A 315 -22.68 -7.11 1.81
C GLY A 315 -22.65 -5.59 2.03
N ASN A 316 -21.98 -5.12 3.09
CA ASN A 316 -21.88 -3.69 3.39
C ASN A 316 -20.76 -2.99 2.60
N PHE A 317 -19.88 -3.75 1.93
CA PHE A 317 -18.74 -3.18 1.23
C PHE A 317 -19.19 -2.27 0.09
N ASN A 318 -18.75 -1.01 0.10
CA ASN A 318 -19.21 0.01 -0.83
C ASN A 318 -18.18 0.37 -1.92
N GLY A 319 -17.09 -0.41 -2.05
CA GLY A 319 -16.02 -0.12 -2.99
C GLY A 319 -14.94 0.84 -2.47
N ALA A 320 -15.06 1.36 -1.24
CA ALA A 320 -14.07 2.27 -0.67
C ALA A 320 -12.65 1.68 -0.65
N THR A 321 -11.68 2.54 -0.89
CA THR A 321 -10.27 2.17 -1.02
C THR A 321 -9.58 2.08 0.34
N PRO A 322 -8.42 1.39 0.45
CA PRO A 322 -7.59 1.45 1.64
C PRO A 322 -7.19 2.88 2.03
N ARG A 323 -7.00 3.80 1.06
CA ARG A 323 -6.69 5.21 1.36
C ARG A 323 -7.88 5.90 2.02
N ASP A 324 -9.11 5.64 1.59
CA ASP A 324 -10.32 6.20 2.21
C ASP A 324 -10.49 5.69 3.64
N ALA A 325 -10.25 4.40 3.87
CA ALA A 325 -10.28 3.80 5.21
C ALA A 325 -9.23 4.42 6.13
N HIS A 326 -7.99 4.60 5.63
CA HIS A 326 -6.93 5.25 6.40
C HIS A 326 -7.23 6.73 6.67
N ALA A 327 -7.83 7.44 5.71
CA ALA A 327 -8.26 8.83 5.90
C ALA A 327 -9.37 8.94 6.95
N TRP A 328 -10.32 7.99 6.97
CA TRP A 328 -11.33 7.90 8.02
C TRP A 328 -10.71 7.65 9.41
N LEU A 329 -9.76 6.73 9.54
CA LEU A 329 -9.04 6.49 10.80
C LEU A 329 -8.25 7.73 11.23
N SER A 330 -7.56 8.38 10.28
CA SER A 330 -6.79 9.60 10.52
C SER A 330 -7.66 10.76 10.96
N LYS A 331 -8.87 10.90 10.41
CA LYS A 331 -9.85 11.91 10.87
C LYS A 331 -10.33 11.62 12.29
N SER A 332 -10.57 10.34 12.62
CA SER A 332 -10.87 9.89 13.99
C SER A 332 -9.81 10.37 14.97
N TRP A 333 -8.55 10.08 14.64
CA TRP A 333 -7.40 10.48 15.43
C TRP A 333 -7.25 11.99 15.53
N GLY A 334 -7.39 12.71 14.42
CA GLY A 334 -7.30 14.18 14.41
C GLY A 334 -8.32 14.85 15.33
N LEU A 335 -9.58 14.38 15.31
CA LEU A 335 -10.63 14.87 16.19
C LEU A 335 -10.34 14.53 17.66
N PHE A 336 -9.91 13.29 17.93
CA PHE A 336 -9.49 12.87 19.26
C PHE A 336 -8.35 13.73 19.80
N ARG A 337 -7.31 14.00 19.00
CA ARG A 337 -6.17 14.82 19.42
C ARG A 337 -6.60 16.23 19.79
N ALA A 338 -7.42 16.88 18.96
CA ALA A 338 -7.93 18.22 19.27
C ALA A 338 -8.74 18.24 20.58
N TRP A 339 -9.58 17.22 20.79
CA TRP A 339 -10.36 17.06 22.01
C TRP A 339 -9.50 16.78 23.25
N ALA A 340 -8.46 15.96 23.10
CA ALA A 340 -7.51 15.59 24.15
C ALA A 340 -6.63 16.77 24.54
N ASP A 341 -6.15 17.55 23.57
CA ASP A 341 -5.33 18.74 23.79
C ASP A 341 -6.13 19.84 24.51
N TYR A 342 -7.39 20.07 24.12
CA TYR A 342 -8.30 20.98 24.84
C TYR A 342 -8.53 20.58 26.31
N ARG A 343 -8.49 19.27 26.60
CA ARG A 343 -8.62 18.71 27.96
C ARG A 343 -7.29 18.44 28.64
N THR A 344 -6.19 18.94 28.07
CA THR A 344 -4.84 18.79 28.62
C THR A 344 -4.47 17.33 28.95
N LEU A 345 -4.95 16.36 28.14
CA LEU A 345 -4.62 14.96 28.35
C LEU A 345 -3.17 14.66 27.97
N THR A 346 -2.43 14.19 28.96
CA THR A 346 -1.08 13.65 28.81
C THR A 346 -1.12 12.24 28.23
N TYR A 347 -0.46 12.05 27.09
CA TYR A 347 -0.13 10.74 26.53
C TYR A 347 1.03 10.87 25.54
N TYR A 348 1.76 9.79 25.28
CA TYR A 348 2.79 9.70 24.25
C TYR A 348 3.03 8.24 23.88
N GLY A 349 3.67 7.97 22.74
CA GLY A 349 3.94 6.61 22.30
C GLY A 349 3.98 6.48 20.79
N MET A 350 3.52 5.36 20.25
CA MET A 350 3.60 5.06 18.82
C MET A 350 2.33 4.39 18.30
N ARG A 351 1.92 4.78 17.08
CA ARG A 351 0.96 4.02 16.26
C ARG A 351 1.64 3.29 15.10
N VAL A 352 1.07 2.16 14.72
CA VAL A 352 1.41 1.30 13.60
C VAL A 352 0.17 1.12 12.71
N VAL A 353 0.32 1.25 11.39
CA VAL A 353 -0.74 0.93 10.42
C VAL A 353 -0.45 -0.44 9.81
N GLU A 354 -1.44 -1.32 9.87
CA GLU A 354 -1.36 -2.66 9.30
C GLU A 354 -2.54 -2.97 8.38
N PRO A 355 -2.36 -3.87 7.39
CA PRO A 355 -3.46 -4.36 6.58
C PRO A 355 -4.19 -5.52 7.28
N HIS A 356 -5.52 -5.53 7.22
CA HIS A 356 -6.28 -6.76 7.35
C HIS A 356 -6.12 -7.64 6.10
N GLN A 357 -6.56 -8.89 6.20
CA GLN A 357 -6.48 -9.89 5.13
C GLN A 357 -7.00 -9.43 3.76
N ASP A 358 -7.96 -8.51 3.75
CA ASP A 358 -8.58 -7.95 2.55
C ASP A 358 -7.93 -6.64 2.07
N GLY A 359 -6.83 -6.21 2.69
CA GLY A 359 -6.09 -4.97 2.40
C GLY A 359 -6.61 -3.72 3.12
N THR A 360 -7.66 -3.82 3.95
CA THR A 360 -8.21 -2.68 4.70
C THR A 360 -7.26 -2.30 5.85
N PRO A 361 -6.85 -1.02 5.99
CA PRO A 361 -5.99 -0.62 7.09
C PRO A 361 -6.71 -0.68 8.44
N HIS A 362 -5.96 -1.06 9.47
CA HIS A 362 -6.28 -0.85 10.87
C HIS A 362 -5.06 -0.30 11.60
N TRP A 363 -5.28 0.29 12.78
CA TRP A 363 -4.19 0.84 13.59
C TRP A 363 -4.02 0.01 14.85
N HIS A 364 -2.77 -0.33 15.14
CA HIS A 364 -2.32 -0.69 16.47
C HIS A 364 -1.59 0.49 17.09
N ALA A 365 -1.69 0.68 18.39
CA ALA A 365 -0.91 1.71 19.08
C ALA A 365 -0.55 1.27 20.49
N VAL A 366 0.60 1.74 20.96
CA VAL A 366 0.94 1.74 22.38
C VAL A 366 1.09 3.18 22.83
N PHE A 367 0.33 3.54 23.86
CA PHE A 367 0.41 4.84 24.49
C PHE A 367 0.65 4.72 25.99
N PHE A 368 1.52 5.59 26.48
CA PHE A 368 1.86 5.75 27.88
C PHE A 368 1.20 7.02 28.42
N MET A 369 0.68 6.96 29.64
CA MET A 369 0.00 8.10 30.28
C MET A 369 -0.10 7.93 31.81
N PRO A 370 -0.34 9.02 32.56
CA PRO A 370 -0.74 8.92 33.96
C PRO A 370 -2.02 8.10 34.14
N LEU A 371 -2.13 7.36 35.25
CA LEU A 371 -3.25 6.46 35.51
C LEU A 371 -4.59 7.20 35.53
N GLU A 372 -4.62 8.41 36.09
CA GLU A 372 -5.80 9.27 36.18
C GLU A 372 -6.38 9.65 34.80
N HIS A 373 -5.55 9.66 33.75
CA HIS A 373 -5.98 10.04 32.40
C HIS A 373 -6.53 8.87 31.58
N VAL A 374 -6.30 7.62 32.00
CA VAL A 374 -6.68 6.41 31.25
C VAL A 374 -8.16 6.39 30.88
N LYS A 375 -9.04 6.63 31.86
CA LYS A 375 -10.50 6.59 31.65
C LYS A 375 -10.95 7.64 30.63
N ALA A 376 -10.46 8.87 30.76
CA ALA A 376 -10.79 9.96 29.86
C ALA A 376 -10.23 9.71 28.45
N PHE A 377 -8.99 9.22 28.35
CA PHE A 377 -8.35 8.87 27.10
C PHE A 377 -9.16 7.81 26.34
N ILE A 378 -9.51 6.70 27.00
CA ILE A 378 -10.27 5.59 26.40
C ILE A 378 -11.65 6.08 25.94
N ALA A 379 -12.38 6.79 26.81
CA ALA A 379 -13.72 7.29 26.49
C ALA A 379 -13.71 8.27 25.31
N GLY A 380 -12.74 9.18 25.27
CA GLY A 380 -12.58 10.13 24.17
C GLY A 380 -12.27 9.43 22.85
N LEU A 381 -11.31 8.50 22.86
CA LEU A 381 -10.92 7.78 21.66
C LEU A 381 -12.06 6.90 21.14
N GLN A 382 -12.74 6.19 22.03
CA GLN A 382 -13.91 5.38 21.71
C GLN A 382 -15.04 6.22 21.10
N LYS A 383 -15.33 7.41 21.66
CA LYS A 383 -16.35 8.32 21.12
C LYS A 383 -16.11 8.67 19.66
N TYR A 384 -14.89 9.07 19.29
CA TYR A 384 -14.57 9.45 17.91
C TYR A 384 -14.49 8.25 16.96
N GLN A 385 -14.11 7.10 17.50
CA GLN A 385 -14.07 5.84 16.76
C GLN A 385 -15.47 5.28 16.50
N PHE A 386 -16.44 5.54 17.37
CA PHE A 386 -17.84 5.11 17.23
C PHE A 386 -18.74 6.17 16.56
N ARG A 387 -18.16 7.19 15.92
CA ARG A 387 -18.93 8.25 15.25
C ARG A 387 -19.81 7.76 14.10
N GLU A 388 -19.47 6.62 13.50
CA GLU A 388 -20.28 5.95 12.49
C GLU A 388 -20.92 4.72 13.14
N THR A 389 -22.24 4.77 13.31
CA THR A 389 -23.00 3.84 14.17
C THR A 389 -23.79 2.79 13.41
N SER A 390 -23.93 2.93 12.08
CA SER A 390 -24.78 2.08 11.24
C SER A 390 -24.45 0.58 11.32
N ASP A 391 -23.19 0.23 11.55
CA ASP A 391 -22.73 -1.15 11.72
C ASP A 391 -22.51 -1.56 13.19
N LEU A 392 -22.72 -0.64 14.13
CA LEU A 392 -22.53 -0.84 15.57
C LEU A 392 -23.83 -1.17 16.32
N TYR A 393 -24.99 -0.88 15.74
CA TYR A 393 -26.30 -1.17 16.34
C TYR A 393 -27.17 -2.03 15.42
N PHE A 394 -28.06 -2.81 16.01
CA PHE A 394 -29.14 -3.48 15.30
C PHE A 394 -30.27 -2.48 14.95
N PRO A 395 -31.17 -2.79 14.01
CA PRO A 395 -32.28 -1.90 13.66
C PRO A 395 -33.20 -1.54 14.84
N ASN A 396 -33.28 -2.42 15.86
CA ASN A 396 -34.02 -2.19 17.10
C ASN A 396 -33.28 -1.29 18.11
N GLY A 397 -32.10 -0.77 17.77
CA GLY A 397 -31.28 0.10 18.63
C GLY A 397 -30.33 -0.62 19.59
N GLU A 398 -30.33 -1.95 19.63
CA GLU A 398 -29.43 -2.70 20.52
C GLU A 398 -27.97 -2.69 20.02
N PRO A 399 -26.99 -2.59 20.93
CA PRO A 399 -25.57 -2.57 20.56
C PRO A 399 -25.08 -3.94 20.07
N LYS A 400 -24.41 -3.95 18.93
CA LYS A 400 -23.65 -5.10 18.42
C LYS A 400 -22.29 -5.18 19.12
N THR A 401 -22.26 -5.74 20.33
CA THR A 401 -21.07 -5.82 21.20
C THR A 401 -19.82 -6.34 20.47
N LYS A 402 -19.96 -7.39 19.65
CA LYS A 402 -18.86 -7.94 18.83
C LYS A 402 -18.34 -6.94 17.80
N ALA A 403 -19.21 -6.18 17.14
CA ALA A 403 -18.81 -5.16 16.17
C ALA A 403 -18.13 -3.97 16.86
N MET A 404 -18.63 -3.56 18.03
CA MET A 404 -18.03 -2.50 18.83
C MET A 404 -16.62 -2.88 19.32
N LYS A 405 -16.45 -4.12 19.82
CA LYS A 405 -15.13 -4.65 20.20
C LYS A 405 -14.17 -4.77 19.00
N ALA A 406 -14.68 -5.17 17.82
CA ALA A 406 -13.87 -5.22 16.60
C ALA A 406 -13.48 -3.82 16.08
N ARG A 407 -14.34 -2.82 16.29
CA ARG A 407 -14.12 -1.41 15.91
C ARG A 407 -13.05 -0.74 16.78
N PHE A 408 -13.08 -1.02 18.08
CA PHE A 408 -12.20 -0.45 19.10
C PHE A 408 -11.97 -1.46 20.22
N ASP A 409 -10.71 -1.86 20.41
CA ASP A 409 -10.27 -2.72 21.52
C ASP A 409 -9.12 -2.03 22.25
N VAL A 410 -9.12 -2.11 23.57
CA VAL A 410 -8.08 -1.56 24.43
C VAL A 410 -7.70 -2.58 25.48
N LYS A 411 -6.40 -2.76 25.69
CA LYS A 411 -5.83 -3.67 26.69
C LYS A 411 -4.77 -2.93 27.49
N PRO A 412 -4.86 -2.87 28.83
CA PRO A 412 -3.73 -2.50 29.66
C PRO A 412 -2.57 -3.47 29.39
N ILE A 413 -1.35 -2.95 29.30
CA ILE A 413 -0.16 -3.79 29.13
C ILE A 413 0.39 -4.11 30.51
N ASP A 414 0.43 -5.40 30.84
CA ASP A 414 1.08 -5.88 32.05
C ASP A 414 2.60 -5.87 31.87
N LYS A 415 3.32 -5.44 32.91
CA LYS A 415 4.78 -5.45 32.96
C LYS A 415 5.33 -6.89 33.01
N THR A 416 4.57 -7.84 33.54
CA THR A 416 4.98 -9.24 33.68
C THR A 416 4.94 -10.03 32.37
N GLU A 417 4.17 -9.58 31.38
CA GLU A 417 4.02 -10.23 30.06
C GLU A 417 5.01 -9.71 29.00
N GLY A 418 6.12 -9.09 29.40
CA GLY A 418 7.17 -8.58 28.49
C GLY A 418 7.03 -7.10 28.08
N GLY A 419 6.03 -6.39 28.61
CA GLY A 419 5.91 -4.93 28.48
C GLY A 419 5.57 -4.41 27.07
N ALA A 420 5.48 -3.09 26.94
CA ALA A 420 5.07 -2.40 25.71
C ALA A 420 5.97 -2.72 24.51
N VAL A 421 7.26 -2.91 24.76
CA VAL A 421 8.26 -3.26 23.74
C VAL A 421 7.95 -4.62 23.12
N ALA A 422 7.69 -5.66 23.93
CA ALA A 422 7.40 -6.99 23.42
C ALA A 422 6.11 -7.00 22.58
N TYR A 423 5.07 -6.28 23.04
CA TYR A 423 3.81 -6.14 22.30
C TYR A 423 4.00 -5.51 20.92
N LEU A 424 4.86 -4.48 20.78
CA LEU A 424 5.11 -3.81 19.49
C LEU A 424 6.21 -4.45 18.64
N ALA A 425 7.14 -5.20 19.24
CA ALA A 425 8.27 -5.82 18.55
C ALA A 425 7.80 -6.68 17.36
N LYS A 426 6.75 -7.48 17.58
CA LYS A 426 6.14 -8.29 16.53
C LYS A 426 5.69 -7.46 15.33
N TYR A 427 5.00 -6.36 15.59
CA TYR A 427 4.49 -5.46 14.56
C TYR A 427 5.62 -4.71 13.85
N ILE A 428 6.67 -4.32 14.57
CA ILE A 428 7.85 -3.71 13.96
C ILE A 428 8.54 -4.71 13.02
N SER A 429 8.85 -5.93 13.49
CA SER A 429 9.48 -6.95 12.66
C SER A 429 8.63 -7.33 11.44
N LYS A 430 7.32 -7.54 11.60
CA LYS A 430 6.39 -7.90 10.50
C LYS A 430 6.34 -6.84 9.39
N ASN A 431 6.53 -5.56 9.73
CA ASN A 431 6.37 -4.44 8.79
C ASN A 431 7.69 -3.83 8.28
N VAL A 432 8.85 -4.26 8.79
CA VAL A 432 10.16 -3.69 8.42
C VAL A 432 11.00 -4.67 7.60
N ASP A 433 11.43 -5.79 8.19
CA ASP A 433 12.43 -6.69 7.60
C ASP A 433 12.16 -8.19 7.83
N GLY A 434 11.14 -8.55 8.63
CA GLY A 434 10.85 -9.94 8.94
C GLY A 434 11.84 -10.59 9.92
N HIS A 435 12.65 -9.80 10.63
CA HIS A 435 13.67 -10.31 11.55
C HIS A 435 13.08 -11.18 12.67
N GLN A 436 13.68 -12.35 12.91
CA GLN A 436 13.26 -13.35 13.91
C GLN A 436 11.82 -13.86 13.75
N LEU A 437 11.30 -13.89 12.52
CA LEU A 437 9.97 -14.43 12.21
C LEU A 437 10.00 -15.87 11.68
N ASP A 438 11.17 -16.53 11.69
CA ASP A 438 11.35 -17.92 11.27
C ASP A 438 10.47 -18.88 12.07
N GLY A 439 9.71 -19.73 11.38
CA GLY A 439 8.85 -20.75 12.01
C GLY A 439 7.55 -20.22 12.65
N LEU A 440 7.32 -18.90 12.69
CA LEU A 440 6.10 -18.31 13.26
C LEU A 440 4.96 -18.22 12.24
N SER A 441 3.73 -18.52 12.68
CA SER A 441 2.52 -18.33 11.90
C SER A 441 1.91 -16.93 12.13
N ASP A 442 1.24 -16.39 11.12
CA ASP A 442 0.52 -15.13 11.27
C ASP A 442 -0.71 -15.31 12.17
N LEU A 443 -0.90 -14.40 13.14
CA LEU A 443 -2.07 -14.48 14.06
C LEU A 443 -3.37 -14.25 13.30
N ASP A 444 -3.33 -13.38 12.29
CA ASP A 444 -4.50 -13.07 11.46
C ASP A 444 -4.70 -14.09 10.34
N ASN A 445 -3.66 -14.87 10.01
CA ASN A 445 -3.72 -15.96 9.03
C ASN A 445 -2.81 -17.12 9.43
N LYS A 446 -3.34 -18.03 10.28
CA LYS A 446 -2.62 -19.21 10.76
C LYS A 446 -2.10 -20.16 9.67
N ARG A 447 -2.52 -19.97 8.41
CA ARG A 447 -2.09 -20.77 7.25
C ARG A 447 -0.93 -20.15 6.47
N ALA A 448 -0.66 -18.85 6.65
CA ALA A 448 0.44 -18.17 5.98
C ALA A 448 1.68 -18.13 6.88
N LYS A 449 2.85 -18.45 6.31
CA LYS A 449 4.13 -18.26 6.99
C LYS A 449 4.39 -16.75 7.12
N LEU A 450 4.80 -16.30 8.29
CA LEU A 450 4.91 -14.88 8.59
C LEU A 450 5.90 -14.17 7.66
N GLN A 451 6.99 -14.83 7.24
CA GLN A 451 7.95 -14.30 6.25
C GLN A 451 7.33 -14.01 4.87
N GLU A 452 6.48 -14.90 4.38
CA GLU A 452 5.80 -14.73 3.08
C GLU A 452 4.85 -13.52 3.12
N THR A 453 4.32 -13.19 4.31
CA THR A 453 3.43 -12.03 4.48
C THR A 453 4.15 -10.68 4.55
N VAL A 454 5.43 -10.63 4.94
CA VAL A 454 6.22 -9.37 5.03
C VAL A 454 6.29 -8.69 3.67
N LYS A 455 6.47 -9.47 2.60
CA LYS A 455 6.46 -8.98 1.21
C LYS A 455 5.12 -8.33 0.87
N ASN A 456 4.02 -8.97 1.23
CA ASN A 456 2.66 -8.49 0.94
C ASN A 456 2.34 -7.21 1.72
N VAL A 457 2.70 -7.15 3.00
CA VAL A 457 2.54 -5.97 3.85
C VAL A 457 3.37 -4.80 3.30
N THR A 458 4.60 -5.07 2.84
CA THR A 458 5.47 -4.05 2.21
C THR A 458 4.88 -3.58 0.88
N ALA A 459 4.45 -4.50 0.01
CA ALA A 459 3.82 -4.15 -1.26
C ALA A 459 2.56 -3.30 -1.04
N TRP A 460 1.73 -3.66 -0.07
CA TRP A 460 0.55 -2.90 0.33
C TRP A 460 0.91 -1.48 0.79
N SER A 461 1.84 -1.34 1.74
CA SER A 461 2.16 -0.03 2.32
C SER A 461 2.79 0.90 1.28
N ARG A 462 3.61 0.37 0.36
CA ARG A 462 4.23 1.14 -0.73
C ARG A 462 3.23 1.52 -1.81
N THR A 463 2.34 0.61 -2.21
CA THR A 463 1.27 0.87 -3.18
C THR A 463 0.39 2.03 -2.73
N PHE A 464 -0.02 2.03 -1.46
CA PHE A 464 -0.90 3.07 -0.93
C PHE A 464 -0.16 4.25 -0.28
N CYS A 465 1.18 4.20 -0.22
CA CYS A 465 2.05 5.22 0.39
C CYS A 465 1.75 5.48 1.88
N PHE A 466 1.48 4.42 2.65
CA PHE A 466 1.18 4.55 4.07
C PHE A 466 2.41 4.76 4.93
N ARG A 467 2.36 5.79 5.78
CA ARG A 467 3.28 5.93 6.91
C ARG A 467 2.87 4.94 8.00
N GLN A 468 3.49 3.76 7.97
CA GLN A 468 3.22 2.67 8.91
C GLN A 468 3.49 3.09 10.35
N PHE A 469 4.68 3.62 10.64
CA PHE A 469 5.09 3.98 12.01
C PHE A 469 5.02 5.49 12.26
N GLN A 470 4.35 5.89 13.34
CA GLN A 470 4.34 7.29 13.77
C GLN A 470 4.32 7.41 15.30
N PHE A 471 5.40 7.98 15.84
CA PHE A 471 5.45 8.40 17.23
C PHE A 471 4.58 9.65 17.46
N GLN A 472 3.96 9.72 18.63
CA GLN A 472 3.06 10.78 19.05
C GLN A 472 3.58 11.41 20.35
N LYS A 473 3.64 12.74 20.39
CA LYS A 473 4.02 13.53 21.58
C LYS A 473 5.39 13.15 22.20
N THR A 474 6.30 12.59 21.42
CA THR A 474 7.72 12.39 21.79
C THR A 474 8.58 13.50 21.20
N PRO A 475 9.79 13.77 21.74
CA PRO A 475 10.73 14.68 21.10
C PRO A 475 11.07 14.26 19.66
N PRO A 476 11.46 15.22 18.79
CA PRO A 476 11.67 14.94 17.37
C PRO A 476 12.85 14.00 17.12
N VAL A 477 12.61 12.90 16.40
CA VAL A 477 13.67 11.97 15.99
C VAL A 477 14.73 12.63 15.11
N THR A 478 14.38 13.70 14.38
CA THR A 478 15.35 14.42 13.56
C THR A 478 16.41 15.10 14.43
N VAL A 479 16.03 15.71 15.57
CA VAL A 479 16.99 16.29 16.51
C VAL A 479 17.85 15.19 17.12
N TRP A 480 17.25 14.06 17.52
CA TRP A 480 17.98 12.87 17.96
C TRP A 480 19.05 12.41 16.95
N ARG A 481 18.71 12.38 15.66
CA ARG A 481 19.64 11.97 14.60
C ARG A 481 20.74 12.99 14.35
N GLU A 482 20.43 14.29 14.39
CA GLU A 482 21.44 15.33 14.19
C GLU A 482 22.39 15.45 15.40
N LEU A 483 21.91 15.25 16.63
CA LEU A 483 22.79 15.21 17.81
C LEU A 483 23.86 14.11 17.70
N ARG A 484 23.50 12.97 17.12
CA ARG A 484 24.41 11.84 16.87
C ARG A 484 25.43 12.08 15.75
N ARG A 485 25.34 13.21 15.04
CA ARG A 485 26.37 13.64 14.06
C ARG A 485 27.48 14.44 14.71
N ILE A 486 27.25 14.99 15.90
CA ILE A 486 28.19 15.86 16.61
C ILE A 486 29.17 14.97 17.38
N GLN A 487 30.42 14.95 16.91
CA GLN A 487 31.50 14.19 17.54
C GLN A 487 32.11 14.93 18.74
N GLU A 488 32.19 16.26 18.64
CA GLU A 488 32.83 17.12 19.63
C GLU A 488 31.94 17.37 20.86
N GLU A 489 32.57 17.49 22.04
CA GLU A 489 31.91 17.87 23.28
C GLU A 489 31.43 19.33 23.21
N GLN A 490 30.24 19.60 23.76
CA GLN A 490 29.60 20.91 23.71
C GLN A 490 29.56 21.58 25.09
N GLU A 491 29.73 22.90 25.13
CA GLU A 491 29.93 23.67 26.38
C GLU A 491 28.71 23.69 27.31
N TYR A 492 27.48 23.67 26.76
CA TYR A 492 26.27 23.84 27.55
C TYR A 492 25.72 22.52 28.08
N CYS A 493 25.60 22.45 29.41
CA CYS A 493 25.24 21.22 30.14
C CYS A 493 24.00 20.50 29.60
N GLN A 494 22.92 21.21 29.28
CA GLN A 494 21.70 20.58 28.75
C GLN A 494 21.85 20.06 27.32
N PHE A 495 22.57 20.79 26.46
CA PHE A 495 22.83 20.38 25.09
C PHE A 495 23.73 19.13 25.07
N GLU A 496 24.82 19.15 25.83
CA GLU A 496 25.76 18.03 25.92
C GLU A 496 25.11 16.80 26.55
N LYS A 497 24.29 16.97 27.59
CA LYS A 497 23.49 15.87 28.16
C LYS A 497 22.59 15.21 27.12
N ALA A 498 21.90 16.01 26.30
CA ALA A 498 21.07 15.49 25.22
C ALA A 498 21.90 14.81 24.12
N ARG A 499 23.05 15.37 23.74
CA ARG A 499 23.98 14.79 22.76
C ARG A 499 24.50 13.43 23.22
N ARG A 500 25.02 13.34 24.45
CA ARG A 500 25.52 12.09 25.05
C ARG A 500 24.43 11.03 25.17
N ALA A 501 23.23 11.42 25.61
CA ALA A 501 22.10 10.50 25.67
C ALA A 501 21.72 9.98 24.27
N ALA A 502 21.76 10.86 23.26
CA ALA A 502 21.49 10.49 21.88
C ALA A 502 22.55 9.55 21.30
N ASP A 503 23.83 9.82 21.53
CA ASP A 503 24.94 9.01 21.04
C ASP A 503 24.95 7.61 21.67
N ALA A 504 24.84 7.54 23.00
CA ALA A 504 24.78 6.28 23.75
C ALA A 504 23.49 5.46 23.52
N GLY A 505 22.49 6.01 22.83
CA GLY A 505 21.22 5.32 22.57
C GLY A 505 20.23 5.32 23.73
N PHE A 506 20.46 6.13 24.76
CA PHE A 506 19.57 6.29 25.92
C PHE A 506 18.40 7.23 25.61
N PHE A 507 17.42 6.71 24.87
CA PHE A 507 16.28 7.49 24.42
C PHE A 507 15.40 8.03 25.56
N SER A 508 15.32 7.33 26.69
CA SER A 508 14.62 7.81 27.90
C SER A 508 15.24 9.10 28.44
N ALA A 509 16.56 9.09 28.69
CA ALA A 509 17.30 10.27 29.14
C ALA A 509 17.23 11.43 28.14
N TYR A 510 17.32 11.14 26.84
CA TYR A 510 17.09 12.16 25.81
C TYR A 510 15.67 12.74 25.89
N MET A 511 14.66 11.90 26.17
CA MET A 511 13.30 12.38 26.35
C MET A 511 13.23 13.38 27.49
N ASP A 512 13.83 13.06 28.65
CA ASP A 512 13.90 13.95 29.82
C ASP A 512 14.63 15.26 29.50
N TYR A 513 15.83 15.21 28.92
CA TYR A 513 16.61 16.41 28.60
C TYR A 513 15.94 17.29 27.55
N MET A 514 15.09 16.73 26.71
CA MET A 514 14.26 17.48 25.77
C MET A 514 12.95 18.00 26.39
N GLY A 515 12.74 17.87 27.70
CA GLY A 515 11.54 18.33 28.41
C GLY A 515 10.37 17.34 28.44
N GLY A 516 10.64 16.07 28.15
CA GLY A 516 9.72 14.96 28.42
C GLY A 516 8.40 15.02 27.65
N HIS A 517 7.33 14.54 28.27
CA HIS A 517 5.95 14.70 27.76
C HIS A 517 5.33 16.08 28.07
N ARG A 518 5.96 16.87 28.95
CA ARG A 518 5.40 18.10 29.54
C ARG A 518 5.56 19.32 28.62
N LEU A 519 6.64 19.38 27.84
CA LEU A 519 6.90 20.53 26.97
C LEU A 519 6.28 20.40 25.57
N PRO A 520 5.57 21.43 25.07
CA PRO A 520 5.16 21.49 23.67
C PRO A 520 6.39 21.59 22.77
N ALA A 521 6.25 21.19 21.50
CA ALA A 521 7.34 21.18 20.53
C ALA A 521 8.05 22.54 20.38
N SER A 522 7.30 23.64 20.48
CA SER A 522 7.83 25.01 20.38
C SER A 522 8.72 25.44 21.55
N ARG A 523 8.59 24.79 22.71
CA ARG A 523 9.37 25.09 23.93
C ARG A 523 10.44 24.04 24.23
N ARG A 524 10.74 23.17 23.26
CA ARG A 524 11.84 22.21 23.39
C ARG A 524 13.18 22.95 23.46
N PRO A 525 14.13 22.49 24.28
CA PRO A 525 15.39 23.19 24.54
C PRO A 525 16.36 23.18 23.36
N ILE A 526 16.24 22.18 22.48
CA ILE A 526 17.04 22.03 21.26
C ILE A 526 16.10 21.88 20.08
N LYS A 527 16.38 22.60 18.99
CA LYS A 527 15.61 22.66 17.76
C LYS A 527 16.52 22.49 16.56
N LEU A 528 15.91 22.25 15.40
CA LEU A 528 16.63 22.20 14.14
C LEU A 528 16.97 23.62 13.71
N LEU A 529 18.25 23.89 13.47
CA LEU A 529 18.67 25.04 12.69
C LEU A 529 18.36 24.75 11.22
N LYS A 530 17.67 25.68 10.57
CA LYS A 530 17.24 25.54 9.18
C LYS A 530 17.79 26.67 8.34
N LYS A 531 18.15 26.33 7.10
CA LYS A 531 18.57 27.28 6.07
C LYS A 531 17.62 27.20 4.89
N GLU A 532 17.29 28.36 4.32
CA GLU A 532 16.50 28.42 3.08
C GLU A 532 17.38 28.07 1.88
N ARG A 533 16.84 27.26 0.99
CA ARG A 533 17.47 26.88 -0.27
C ARG A 533 16.43 26.84 -1.38
N GLU A 534 16.79 27.29 -2.56
CA GLU A 534 15.93 27.17 -3.74
C GLU A 534 16.02 25.74 -4.30
N ASN A 535 14.88 25.11 -4.56
CA ASN A 535 14.86 23.82 -5.24
C ASN A 535 14.86 23.99 -6.77
N LYS A 536 15.03 22.89 -7.52
CA LYS A 536 15.06 22.92 -8.99
C LYS A 536 13.78 23.41 -9.70
N TYR A 537 12.73 23.72 -8.95
CA TYR A 537 11.46 24.25 -9.45
C TYR A 537 11.23 25.71 -9.03
N GLY A 538 12.22 26.38 -8.46
CA GLY A 538 12.13 27.78 -8.01
C GLY A 538 11.43 27.97 -6.67
N GLU A 539 11.11 26.90 -5.92
CA GLU A 539 10.48 27.02 -4.61
C GLU A 539 11.57 27.19 -3.53
N ILE A 540 11.39 28.17 -2.65
CA ILE A 540 12.19 28.29 -1.43
C ILE A 540 11.77 27.20 -0.45
N VAL A 541 12.67 26.27 -0.17
CA VAL A 541 12.46 25.16 0.76
C VAL A 541 13.42 25.27 1.95
N THR A 542 12.94 24.87 3.14
CA THR A 542 13.79 24.82 4.33
C THR A 542 14.58 23.51 4.36
N ALA A 543 15.92 23.60 4.34
CA ALA A 543 16.83 22.50 4.58
C ALA A 543 17.35 22.52 6.03
N ILE A 544 17.76 21.37 6.55
CA ILE A 544 18.40 21.27 7.87
C ILE A 544 19.87 21.65 7.71
N ASP A 545 20.34 22.57 8.54
CA ASP A 545 21.73 23.06 8.54
C ASP A 545 22.47 22.60 9.80
N GLY A 546 21.74 22.43 10.90
CA GLY A 546 22.32 22.10 12.20
C GLY A 546 21.29 21.99 13.31
N LEU A 547 21.77 22.28 14.52
CA LEU A 547 20.97 22.40 15.74
C LEU A 547 21.18 23.76 16.38
N GLU A 548 20.11 24.31 16.94
CA GLU A 548 20.15 25.49 17.79
C GLU A 548 19.46 25.17 19.12
N GLY A 549 19.97 25.69 20.23
CA GLY A 549 19.35 25.49 21.52
C GLY A 549 20.30 25.65 22.69
N SER A 550 19.72 25.98 23.85
CA SER A 550 20.49 26.20 25.09
C SER A 550 21.63 27.22 24.94
N GLY A 551 21.47 28.24 24.09
CA GLY A 551 22.51 29.26 23.84
C GLY A 551 23.56 28.86 22.79
N LEU A 552 23.47 27.66 22.21
CA LEU A 552 24.39 27.17 21.17
C LEU A 552 23.76 27.11 19.79
N ILE A 553 24.61 27.27 18.79
CA ILE A 553 24.34 26.92 17.40
C ILE A 553 25.46 25.99 16.96
N VAL A 554 25.10 24.80 16.49
CA VAL A 554 26.04 23.77 16.04
C VAL A 554 25.64 23.33 14.63
N PHE A 555 26.53 23.51 13.67
CA PHE A 555 26.33 23.05 12.29
C PHE A 555 26.62 21.55 12.21
N THR A 556 25.75 20.80 11.52
CA THR A 556 25.89 19.33 11.37
C THR A 556 25.91 18.87 9.90
N ARG A 557 25.77 19.82 8.98
CA ARG A 557 25.61 19.61 7.54
C ARG A 557 26.51 20.57 6.74
N GLU A 558 27.80 20.55 7.06
CA GLU A 558 28.78 21.46 6.47
C GLU A 558 29.15 21.05 5.04
N THR A 559 29.25 19.75 4.78
CA THR A 559 29.64 19.23 3.46
C THR A 559 28.44 19.04 2.54
N GLU A 560 28.54 19.58 1.34
CA GLU A 560 27.59 19.31 0.25
C GLU A 560 27.98 18.05 -0.54
N TRP A 561 26.98 17.20 -0.80
CA TRP A 561 27.17 15.94 -1.52
C TRP A 561 26.31 15.94 -2.78
N LYS A 562 26.93 15.70 -3.94
CA LYS A 562 26.24 15.50 -5.21
C LYS A 562 26.19 14.02 -5.56
N LEU A 563 25.10 13.61 -6.20
CA LEU A 563 24.94 12.24 -6.67
C LEU A 563 25.60 12.10 -8.05
N VAL A 564 26.54 11.16 -8.19
CA VAL A 564 27.30 10.92 -9.42
C VAL A 564 27.19 9.46 -9.85
N LYS A 565 27.33 9.19 -11.15
CA LYS A 565 27.41 7.83 -11.67
C LYS A 565 28.86 7.36 -11.50
N LYS A 566 29.06 6.11 -11.06
CA LYS A 566 30.40 5.52 -11.03
C LYS A 566 30.97 5.46 -12.44
N ASP A 567 32.28 5.68 -12.54
CA ASP A 567 33.01 5.34 -13.75
C ASP A 567 32.89 3.83 -13.94
N SER A 568 32.15 3.43 -14.98
CA SER A 568 32.06 2.04 -15.37
C SER A 568 33.36 1.67 -16.08
N ASP A 569 33.98 0.54 -15.72
CA ASP A 569 35.05 -0.13 -16.47
C ASP A 569 34.55 -0.58 -17.87
N LEU A 570 34.15 0.37 -18.71
CA LEU A 570 33.75 0.15 -20.11
C LEU A 570 34.94 0.25 -21.06
N SER A 571 36.17 0.29 -20.54
CA SER A 571 37.40 0.17 -21.34
C SER A 571 37.51 -1.22 -22.00
N GLU A 572 36.85 -2.26 -21.48
CA GLU A 572 36.82 -3.60 -22.10
C GLU A 572 35.67 -3.79 -23.12
N ALA A 573 34.61 -2.97 -23.07
CA ALA A 573 33.45 -3.09 -23.96
C ALA A 573 33.58 -2.35 -25.30
N GLN A 574 34.70 -1.66 -25.54
CA GLN A 574 34.98 -0.98 -26.81
C GLN A 574 35.59 -1.89 -27.91
N LYS A 575 35.82 -3.18 -27.63
CA LYS A 575 36.36 -4.16 -28.61
C LYS A 575 35.33 -5.17 -29.14
N GLY A 576 34.03 -4.90 -29.02
CA GLY A 576 32.97 -5.69 -29.66
C GLY A 576 32.38 -4.97 -30.87
N SER A 577 32.31 -5.62 -32.02
CA SER A 577 31.68 -5.07 -33.23
C SER A 577 30.22 -4.71 -32.94
N GLY A 578 29.71 -3.67 -33.62
CA GLY A 578 28.38 -3.10 -33.41
C GLY A 578 27.17 -4.01 -33.67
N SER A 579 27.35 -5.32 -33.82
CA SER A 579 26.28 -6.33 -33.93
C SER A 579 25.78 -6.87 -32.59
N ASP A 580 26.53 -6.69 -31.50
CA ASP A 580 26.24 -7.35 -30.20
C ASP A 580 25.59 -6.42 -29.16
N ARG A 581 25.12 -5.24 -29.58
CA ARG A 581 24.38 -4.31 -28.69
C ARG A 581 22.92 -4.74 -28.58
N PRO A 582 22.41 -5.12 -27.38
CA PRO A 582 21.01 -5.47 -27.22
C PRO A 582 20.13 -4.25 -27.45
N TRP A 583 19.22 -4.33 -28.42
CA TRP A 583 18.21 -3.30 -28.68
C TRP A 583 17.02 -3.46 -27.72
N SER A 584 17.27 -3.38 -26.41
CA SER A 584 16.31 -3.06 -25.31
C SER A 584 16.90 -3.40 -23.94
N SER A 585 16.63 -2.57 -22.93
CA SER A 585 17.03 -2.76 -21.52
C SER A 585 16.07 -3.68 -20.73
N GLY A 586 15.42 -4.63 -21.40
CA GLY A 586 14.52 -5.59 -20.77
C GLY A 586 15.21 -6.91 -20.47
N ASN A 587 15.36 -7.26 -19.19
CA ASN A 587 15.74 -8.61 -18.79
C ASN A 587 14.69 -9.61 -19.30
N ASN A 588 15.09 -10.53 -20.18
CA ASN A 588 14.19 -11.42 -20.92
C ASN A 588 14.05 -12.80 -20.25
N CYS A 589 14.03 -12.85 -18.92
CA CYS A 589 13.71 -14.06 -18.17
C CYS A 589 12.18 -14.26 -18.15
N ARG A 590 11.64 -14.92 -19.19
CA ARG A 590 10.28 -15.48 -19.13
C ARG A 590 10.27 -16.62 -18.12
N ILE A 591 9.44 -16.52 -17.09
CA ILE A 591 8.96 -17.69 -16.34
C ILE A 591 8.26 -18.61 -17.35
N PRO A 592 8.60 -19.92 -17.43
CA PRO A 592 7.95 -20.84 -18.36
C PRO A 592 6.43 -20.81 -18.16
N PRO A 593 5.62 -20.72 -19.23
CA PRO A 593 4.15 -20.68 -19.12
C PRO A 593 3.53 -21.89 -18.38
N ASN A 594 4.28 -22.99 -18.24
CA ASN A 594 3.82 -24.22 -17.61
C ASN A 594 3.91 -24.17 -16.08
N SER A 595 4.90 -23.51 -15.48
CA SER A 595 5.00 -23.42 -14.01
C SER A 595 3.95 -22.48 -13.42
N GLN A 596 3.66 -21.35 -14.08
CA GLN A 596 2.58 -20.45 -13.68
C GLN A 596 1.19 -21.12 -13.79
N LYS A 597 0.97 -21.93 -14.83
CA LYS A 597 -0.27 -22.71 -14.99
C LYS A 597 -0.42 -23.76 -13.89
N THR A 598 0.66 -24.41 -13.46
CA THR A 598 0.60 -25.40 -12.38
C THR A 598 0.25 -24.76 -11.05
N VAL A 599 0.87 -23.62 -10.72
CA VAL A 599 0.57 -22.87 -9.48
C VAL A 599 -0.85 -22.30 -9.51
N ASP A 600 -1.26 -21.71 -10.63
CA ASP A 600 -2.61 -21.19 -10.82
C ASP A 600 -3.68 -22.29 -10.77
N LYS A 601 -3.40 -23.46 -11.34
CA LYS A 601 -4.32 -24.62 -11.34
C LYS A 601 -4.38 -25.25 -9.96
N PHE A 602 -3.26 -25.31 -9.23
CA PHE A 602 -3.18 -25.79 -7.85
C PHE A 602 -4.03 -24.96 -6.89
N PHE A 603 -3.90 -23.62 -6.93
CA PHE A 603 -4.74 -22.76 -6.10
C PHE A 603 -6.20 -22.77 -6.52
N LEU A 604 -6.46 -22.90 -7.83
CA LEU A 604 -7.82 -23.07 -8.34
C LEU A 604 -8.43 -24.40 -7.86
N GLU A 605 -7.73 -25.52 -7.91
CA GLU A 605 -8.22 -26.82 -7.42
C GLU A 605 -8.48 -26.80 -5.90
N MET A 606 -7.62 -26.14 -5.11
CA MET A 606 -7.83 -25.92 -3.66
C MET A 606 -9.03 -25.03 -3.32
N GLU A 607 -9.33 -24.04 -4.17
CA GLU A 607 -10.50 -23.16 -3.99
C GLU A 607 -11.81 -23.86 -4.35
N LEU A 608 -11.74 -24.85 -5.24
CA LEU A 608 -12.91 -25.49 -5.79
C LEU A 608 -13.25 -26.76 -5.03
N ASP A 609 -12.34 -27.73 -4.89
CA ASP A 609 -12.67 -29.05 -4.37
C ASP A 609 -12.42 -29.12 -2.85
N ARG A 610 -13.47 -28.81 -2.08
CA ARG A 610 -13.52 -29.10 -0.64
C ARG A 610 -14.63 -30.10 -0.38
N GLY A 611 -14.25 -31.37 -0.23
CA GLY A 611 -15.19 -32.44 0.13
C GLY A 611 -14.66 -33.87 0.12
N ASN A 612 -13.35 -34.14 0.29
CA ASN A 612 -12.90 -35.53 0.46
C ASN A 612 -12.04 -35.70 1.74
N PRO A 613 -12.48 -36.52 2.74
CA PRO A 613 -11.73 -36.85 3.95
C PRO A 613 -10.43 -37.66 3.72
N GLU A 614 -10.20 -38.21 2.53
CA GLU A 614 -9.04 -39.08 2.22
C GLU A 614 -7.68 -38.36 2.20
N TRP A 615 -7.66 -37.02 2.26
CA TRP A 615 -6.41 -36.24 2.22
C TRP A 615 -5.58 -36.29 3.51
N GLU A 616 -6.15 -36.74 4.64
CA GLU A 616 -5.39 -36.90 5.89
C GLU A 616 -4.51 -38.16 5.90
N GLU A 617 -4.78 -39.17 5.07
CA GLU A 617 -3.95 -40.38 4.95
C GLU A 617 -2.72 -40.16 4.07
N PHE A 618 -2.82 -39.33 3.02
CA PHE A 618 -1.70 -39.06 2.12
C PHE A 618 -0.55 -38.28 2.80
N ILE A 619 -0.86 -37.35 3.72
CA ILE A 619 0.16 -36.60 4.47
C ILE A 619 0.83 -37.46 5.55
N LYS A 620 0.12 -38.43 6.12
CA LYS A 620 0.67 -39.32 7.17
C LYS A 620 1.55 -40.44 6.62
N GLY A 621 1.51 -40.71 5.31
CA GLY A 621 2.32 -41.74 4.65
C GLY A 621 3.73 -41.33 4.19
N CYS A 622 4.07 -40.02 4.24
CA CYS A 622 5.34 -39.52 3.69
C CYS A 622 6.40 -39.13 4.74
N SER A 623 6.37 -39.75 5.93
CA SER A 623 7.43 -39.62 6.93
C SER A 623 8.08 -40.98 7.19
N SER A 624 9.13 -41.31 6.44
CA SER A 624 10.29 -42.17 6.78
C SER A 624 11.17 -42.47 5.54
N PRO A 625 12.47 -42.81 5.69
CA PRO A 625 13.55 -41.95 5.23
C PRO A 625 14.40 -42.54 4.09
N LEU A 626 15.05 -41.64 3.34
CA LEU A 626 16.45 -41.73 2.88
C LEU A 626 16.96 -40.32 2.53
#